data_AF-A0A519W1L9-F1
#
_entry.id   AF-A0A519W1L9-F1
#
_cell.length_a   1.000
_cell.length_b   1.000
_cell.length_c   1.000
_cell.angle_alpha   90.00
_cell.angle_beta   90.00
_cell.angle_gamma   90.00
#
_symmetry.space_group_name_H-M   'P 1'
#
loop_
_entity.id
_entity.type
_entity.pdbx_description
1 polymer ?
#
loop_
_entity_poly.entity_id
_entity_poly.type
_entity_poly.pdbx_seq_one_letter_code
_entity_poly.pdbx_strand_id
1 'polypeptide(L)'
;GNKFELRAVGSSANSSAPMTVLNAIVADQLVKFKVDVDKLIKKGEKKDVALLTVIKKYIKESKDIRFEGNGYSQEWADEAEKRGLSNIKTTPVALDAYVSEKSTELFTKTNIFSKRELHARHEILLENYYKKLQIEARVMGEVTHSMIIPAAIAYQNTLIANAKGLKDLGLSKEALETPLSIINKISEHLGVVKTSIDTMLEARKVTNNIEETREKAISYDEQVKSYFDTIRYHTDKLEQIVDDSVWPLPKFRELLFLK
;
A
#
# COMPACT_ATOMS: atom_id res chain seq x y z
N GLY A 1 5.36 -6.48 -30.09
CA GLY A 1 4.16 -7.23 -29.66
C GLY A 1 2.93 -6.62 -30.31
N ASN A 2 1.88 -7.41 -30.53
CA ASN A 2 0.62 -6.99 -31.15
C ASN A 2 -0.46 -6.55 -30.13
N LYS A 3 -0.07 -6.27 -28.88
CA LYS A 3 -0.96 -5.92 -27.76
C LYS A 3 -0.27 -5.00 -26.75
N PHE A 4 -1.08 -4.30 -25.95
CA PHE A 4 -0.66 -3.59 -24.74
C PHE A 4 -0.91 -4.46 -23.50
N GLU A 5 -0.12 -4.24 -22.45
CA GLU A 5 -0.24 -4.94 -21.17
C GLU A 5 -0.21 -3.91 -20.03
N LEU A 6 -1.27 -3.87 -19.23
CA LEU A 6 -1.35 -3.05 -18.02
C LEU A 6 -1.02 -3.90 -16.80
N ARG A 7 0.17 -3.69 -16.22
CA ARG A 7 0.67 -4.45 -15.05
C ARG A 7 0.32 -3.84 -13.69
N ALA A 8 -0.27 -2.64 -13.68
CA ALA A 8 -0.62 -1.93 -12.46
C ALA A 8 -1.82 -2.53 -11.69
N VAL A 9 -2.51 -3.52 -12.26
CA VAL A 9 -3.72 -4.12 -11.68
C VAL A 9 -3.34 -5.08 -10.57
N GLY A 10 -3.86 -4.85 -9.35
CA GLY A 10 -3.66 -5.77 -8.22
C GLY A 10 -4.32 -7.13 -8.44
N SER A 11 -3.73 -8.20 -7.91
CA SER A 11 -4.18 -9.59 -8.14
C SER A 11 -5.61 -9.89 -7.64
N SER A 12 -6.07 -9.19 -6.60
CA SER A 12 -7.43 -9.32 -6.07
C SER A 12 -8.44 -8.35 -6.72
N ALA A 13 -7.99 -7.47 -7.64
CA ALA A 13 -8.84 -6.46 -8.23
C ALA A 13 -9.71 -7.06 -9.35
N ASN A 14 -10.96 -6.61 -9.44
CA ASN A 14 -11.83 -6.98 -10.56
C ASN A 14 -11.35 -6.26 -11.84
N SER A 15 -11.07 -7.02 -12.90
CA SER A 15 -10.57 -6.50 -14.18
C SER A 15 -11.51 -5.49 -14.86
N SER A 16 -12.82 -5.55 -14.56
CA SER A 16 -13.79 -4.60 -15.12
C SER A 16 -13.49 -3.15 -14.77
N ALA A 17 -12.93 -2.87 -13.58
CA ALA A 17 -12.62 -1.50 -13.17
C ALA A 17 -11.54 -0.85 -14.05
N PRO A 18 -10.31 -1.39 -14.17
CA PRO A 18 -9.31 -0.83 -15.06
C PRO A 18 -9.71 -0.91 -16.54
N MET A 19 -10.46 -1.94 -16.96
CA MET A 19 -10.97 -2.03 -18.35
C MET A 19 -11.98 -0.93 -18.66
N THR A 20 -12.86 -0.57 -17.73
CA THR A 20 -13.79 0.56 -17.90
C THR A 20 -13.02 1.85 -18.14
N VAL A 21 -12.00 2.12 -17.32
CA VAL A 21 -11.18 3.33 -17.47
C VAL A 21 -10.40 3.32 -18.78
N LEU A 22 -9.69 2.23 -19.10
CA LEU A 22 -8.86 2.12 -20.30
C LEU A 22 -9.69 2.23 -21.59
N ASN A 23 -10.84 1.56 -21.65
CA ASN A 23 -11.71 1.66 -22.82
C ASN A 23 -12.33 3.06 -22.95
N ALA A 24 -12.68 3.71 -21.84
CA ALA A 24 -13.19 5.08 -21.84
C ALA A 24 -12.17 6.08 -22.40
N ILE A 25 -10.92 6.04 -21.92
CA ILE A 25 -9.86 6.95 -22.39
C ILE A 25 -9.54 6.73 -23.87
N VAL A 26 -9.53 5.48 -24.34
CA VAL A 26 -9.29 5.16 -25.75
C VAL A 26 -10.44 5.67 -26.61
N ALA A 27 -11.69 5.47 -26.18
CA ALA A 27 -12.86 5.96 -26.88
C ALA A 27 -12.86 7.49 -27.03
N ASP A 28 -12.63 8.23 -25.93
CA ASP A 28 -12.57 9.69 -25.97
C ASP A 28 -11.40 10.19 -26.85
N GLN A 29 -10.23 9.54 -26.77
CA GLN A 29 -9.08 9.91 -27.60
C GLN A 29 -9.32 9.65 -29.09
N LEU A 30 -10.03 8.59 -29.47
CA LEU A 30 -10.39 8.31 -30.86
C LEU A 30 -11.40 9.33 -31.40
N VAL A 31 -12.36 9.77 -30.57
CA VAL A 31 -13.29 10.85 -30.93
C VAL A 31 -12.53 12.16 -31.15
N LYS A 32 -11.61 12.53 -30.24
CA LYS A 32 -10.75 13.71 -30.37
C LYS A 32 -9.88 13.65 -31.63
N PHE A 33 -9.27 12.50 -31.90
CA PHE A 33 -8.48 12.25 -33.11
C PHE A 33 -9.32 12.50 -34.37
N LYS A 34 -10.54 11.95 -34.42
CA LYS A 34 -11.44 12.15 -35.57
C LYS A 34 -11.80 13.62 -35.78
N VAL A 35 -12.10 14.35 -34.71
CA VAL A 35 -12.40 15.79 -34.78
C VAL A 35 -11.20 16.58 -35.32
N ASP A 36 -9.99 16.29 -34.85
CA ASP A 36 -8.78 16.99 -35.30
C ASP A 36 -8.46 16.71 -36.78
N VAL A 37 -8.64 15.47 -37.24
CA VAL A 37 -8.48 15.09 -38.65
C VAL A 37 -9.54 15.76 -39.53
N ASP A 38 -10.82 15.70 -39.12
CA ASP A 38 -11.93 16.28 -39.89
C ASP A 38 -11.79 17.81 -40.02
N LYS A 39 -11.21 18.49 -39.02
CA LYS A 39 -10.89 19.94 -39.11
C LYS A 39 -9.90 20.25 -40.23
N LEU A 40 -8.87 19.42 -40.44
CA LEU A 40 -7.89 19.62 -41.51
C LEU A 40 -8.51 19.31 -42.88
N ILE A 41 -9.31 18.24 -42.98
CA ILE A 41 -10.02 17.89 -44.22
C ILE A 41 -10.96 19.03 -44.64
N LYS A 42 -11.71 19.62 -43.70
CA LYS A 42 -12.58 20.78 -43.97
C LYS A 42 -11.83 22.02 -44.46
N LYS A 43 -10.53 22.13 -44.16
CA LYS A 43 -9.65 23.20 -44.67
C LYS A 43 -9.08 22.90 -46.06
N GLY A 44 -9.40 21.75 -46.66
CA GLY A 44 -8.97 21.36 -48.00
C GLY A 44 -7.79 20.38 -48.05
N GLU A 45 -7.28 19.92 -46.90
CA GLU A 45 -6.21 18.92 -46.86
C GLU A 45 -6.69 17.55 -47.34
N LYS A 46 -5.84 16.84 -48.10
CA LYS A 46 -6.11 15.44 -48.44
C LYS A 46 -6.13 14.59 -47.18
N LYS A 47 -7.02 13.60 -47.12
CA LYS A 47 -7.22 12.70 -45.96
C LYS A 47 -5.91 12.12 -45.42
N ASP A 48 -5.04 11.58 -46.28
CA ASP A 48 -3.79 10.95 -45.85
C ASP A 48 -2.80 11.96 -45.25
N VAL A 49 -2.77 13.18 -45.79
CA VAL A 49 -1.94 14.27 -45.28
C VAL A 49 -2.46 14.76 -43.92
N ALA A 50 -3.78 14.89 -43.77
CA ALA A 50 -4.41 15.24 -42.50
C ALA A 50 -4.12 14.19 -41.41
N LEU A 51 -4.25 12.90 -41.73
CA LEU A 51 -3.93 11.79 -40.81
C LEU A 51 -2.47 11.83 -40.35
N LEU A 52 -1.52 11.92 -41.29
CA LEU A 52 -0.09 11.98 -40.96
C LEU A 52 0.25 13.20 -40.12
N THR A 53 -0.41 14.33 -40.36
CA THR A 53 -0.20 15.58 -39.61
C THR A 53 -0.64 15.42 -38.15
N VAL A 54 -1.84 14.89 -37.90
CA VAL A 54 -2.36 14.68 -36.54
C VAL A 54 -1.55 13.60 -35.80
N ILE A 55 -1.19 12.50 -36.47
CA ILE A 55 -0.36 11.46 -35.86
C ILE A 55 1.01 12.02 -35.43
N LYS A 56 1.69 12.78 -36.30
CA LYS A 56 2.97 13.42 -35.95
C LYS A 56 2.84 14.36 -34.76
N LYS A 57 1.74 15.12 -34.69
CA LYS A 57 1.43 15.98 -33.54
C LYS A 57 1.31 15.14 -32.26
N TYR A 58 0.50 14.10 -32.25
CA TYR A 58 0.28 13.26 -31.05
C TYR A 58 1.54 12.49 -30.61
N ILE A 59 2.41 12.09 -31.54
CA ILE A 59 3.71 11.50 -31.20
C ILE A 59 4.58 12.50 -30.41
N LYS A 60 4.55 13.79 -30.77
CA LYS A 60 5.28 14.82 -30.02
C LYS A 60 4.66 15.08 -28.66
N GLU A 61 3.33 15.22 -28.60
CA GLU A 61 2.59 15.49 -27.36
C GLU A 61 2.68 14.34 -26.34
N SER A 62 2.77 13.10 -26.80
CA SER A 62 2.92 11.90 -25.94
C SER A 62 4.38 11.55 -25.63
N LYS A 63 5.34 12.45 -25.85
CA LYS A 63 6.76 12.14 -25.60
C LYS A 63 7.03 11.86 -24.12
N ASP A 64 6.43 12.65 -23.23
CA ASP A 64 6.75 12.62 -21.80
C ASP A 64 6.34 11.30 -21.12
N ILE A 65 5.23 10.68 -21.54
CA ILE A 65 4.73 9.43 -20.97
C ILE A 65 5.54 8.18 -21.38
N ARG A 66 6.41 8.28 -22.40
CA ARG A 66 7.20 7.14 -22.92
C ARG A 66 8.51 7.02 -22.18
N PHE A 67 8.74 5.83 -21.62
CA PHE A 67 9.96 5.50 -20.88
C PHE A 67 10.34 4.03 -21.12
N GLU A 68 11.63 3.76 -21.31
CA GLU A 68 12.18 2.43 -21.64
C GLU A 68 13.25 1.97 -20.64
N GLY A 69 13.48 2.74 -19.57
CA GLY A 69 14.51 2.46 -18.57
C GLY A 69 14.00 1.68 -17.36
N ASN A 70 14.79 1.73 -16.28
CA ASN A 70 14.43 1.10 -15.01
C ASN A 70 13.34 1.91 -14.27
N GLY A 71 12.10 1.42 -14.32
CA GLY A 71 10.94 2.06 -13.68
C GLY A 71 10.92 2.06 -12.15
N TYR A 72 11.85 1.37 -11.49
CA TYR A 72 11.95 1.31 -10.02
C TYR A 72 13.01 2.25 -9.43
N SER A 73 13.78 2.90 -10.29
CA SER A 73 14.92 3.72 -9.91
C SER A 73 14.48 5.08 -9.34
N GLN A 74 15.26 5.65 -8.40
CA GLN A 74 14.99 7.01 -7.90
C GLN A 74 15.22 8.03 -9.03
N GLU A 75 16.16 7.77 -9.93
CA GLU A 75 16.40 8.58 -11.11
C GLU A 75 15.13 8.72 -11.98
N TRP A 76 14.37 7.62 -12.15
CA TRP A 76 13.09 7.68 -12.85
C TRP A 76 12.05 8.49 -12.08
N ALA A 77 11.97 8.36 -10.76
CA ALA A 77 11.01 9.15 -9.97
C ALA A 77 11.25 10.66 -10.14
N ASP A 78 12.51 11.09 -10.06
CA ASP A 78 12.90 12.50 -10.23
C ASP A 78 12.68 12.98 -11.68
N GLU A 79 12.97 12.12 -12.66
CA GLU A 79 12.73 12.42 -14.08
C GLU A 79 11.24 12.51 -14.41
N ALA A 80 10.42 11.60 -13.90
CA ALA A 80 8.98 11.58 -14.08
C ALA A 80 8.34 12.85 -13.51
N GLU A 81 8.80 13.31 -12.35
CA GLU A 81 8.35 14.58 -11.76
C GLU A 81 8.69 15.78 -12.64
N LYS A 82 9.92 15.85 -13.18
CA LYS A 82 10.33 16.89 -14.14
C LYS A 82 9.48 16.89 -15.42
N ARG A 83 9.00 15.71 -15.83
CA ARG A 83 8.07 15.51 -16.96
C ARG A 83 6.61 15.81 -16.62
N GLY A 84 6.31 16.16 -15.36
CA GLY A 84 4.95 16.42 -14.88
C GLY A 84 4.08 15.16 -14.73
N LEU A 85 4.70 13.98 -14.64
CA LEU A 85 4.01 12.71 -14.42
C LEU A 85 3.70 12.54 -12.94
N SER A 86 2.44 12.24 -12.62
CA SER A 86 2.00 12.10 -11.23
C SER A 86 2.54 10.82 -10.58
N ASN A 87 3.05 10.94 -9.36
CA ASN A 87 3.50 9.83 -8.53
C ASN A 87 2.82 9.89 -7.15
N ILE A 88 1.60 9.33 -7.06
CA ILE A 88 0.81 9.33 -5.82
C ILE A 88 1.00 7.98 -5.13
N LYS A 89 1.63 8.01 -3.95
CA LYS A 89 2.05 6.80 -3.22
C LYS A 89 1.00 6.25 -2.26
N THR A 90 0.03 7.07 -1.86
CA THR A 90 -0.98 6.72 -0.86
C THR A 90 -2.33 6.49 -1.51
N THR A 91 -3.02 5.42 -1.10
CA THR A 91 -4.30 5.01 -1.70
C THR A 91 -5.39 6.08 -1.55
N PRO A 92 -5.62 6.68 -0.36
CA PRO A 92 -6.69 7.67 -0.23
C PRO A 92 -6.54 8.86 -1.17
N VAL A 93 -5.31 9.36 -1.33
CA VAL A 93 -5.01 10.48 -2.23
C VAL A 93 -5.07 10.05 -3.70
N ALA A 94 -4.64 8.83 -4.03
CA ALA A 94 -4.74 8.32 -5.40
C ALA A 94 -6.20 8.15 -5.85
N LEU A 95 -7.10 7.83 -4.91
CA LEU A 95 -8.53 7.68 -5.19
C LEU A 95 -9.20 9.00 -5.59
N ASP A 96 -8.67 10.16 -5.18
CA ASP A 96 -9.18 11.48 -5.59
C ASP A 96 -9.17 11.68 -7.11
N ALA A 97 -8.33 10.93 -7.83
CA ALA A 97 -8.29 10.93 -9.28
C ALA A 97 -9.67 10.60 -9.90
N TYR A 98 -10.52 9.80 -9.22
CA TYR A 98 -11.87 9.49 -9.68
C TYR A 98 -12.79 10.72 -9.78
N VAL A 99 -12.63 11.67 -8.84
CA VAL A 99 -13.46 12.86 -8.72
C VAL A 99 -12.78 14.11 -9.25
N SER A 100 -11.59 13.97 -9.85
CA SER A 100 -10.93 15.06 -10.57
C SER A 100 -11.80 15.58 -11.71
N GLU A 101 -11.62 16.85 -12.07
CA GLU A 101 -12.36 17.48 -13.16
C GLU A 101 -12.15 16.73 -14.49
N LYS A 102 -10.91 16.33 -14.78
CA LYS A 102 -10.55 15.57 -15.99
C LYS A 102 -11.28 14.22 -16.07
N SER A 103 -11.30 13.47 -14.96
CA SER A 103 -12.01 12.18 -14.90
C SER A 103 -13.53 12.38 -15.00
N THR A 104 -14.06 13.38 -14.31
CA THR A 104 -15.49 13.71 -14.33
C THR A 104 -15.95 14.08 -15.74
N GLU A 105 -15.21 14.93 -16.44
CA GLU A 105 -15.49 15.29 -17.84
C GLU A 105 -15.45 14.05 -18.75
N LEU A 106 -14.40 13.22 -18.63
CA LEU A 106 -14.26 12.01 -19.42
C LEU A 106 -15.48 11.08 -19.28
N PHE A 107 -15.84 10.73 -18.04
CA PHE A 107 -16.91 9.76 -17.79
C PHE A 107 -18.31 10.30 -18.11
N THR A 108 -18.53 11.60 -17.88
CA THR A 108 -19.81 12.23 -18.22
C THR A 108 -19.99 12.37 -19.73
N LYS A 109 -18.96 12.82 -20.45
CA LYS A 109 -19.00 12.93 -21.92
C LYS A 109 -19.18 11.59 -22.62
N THR A 110 -18.60 10.53 -22.05
CA THR A 110 -18.74 9.16 -22.58
C THR A 110 -20.03 8.47 -22.11
N ASN A 111 -20.86 9.13 -21.29
CA ASN A 111 -22.08 8.58 -20.69
C ASN A 111 -21.86 7.27 -19.91
N ILE A 112 -20.66 7.08 -19.34
CA ILE A 112 -20.33 5.90 -18.55
C ILE A 112 -20.74 6.10 -17.10
N PHE A 113 -20.39 7.25 -16.51
CA PHE A 113 -20.81 7.63 -15.16
C PHE A 113 -21.23 9.09 -15.12
N SER A 114 -22.25 9.36 -14.31
CA SER A 114 -22.58 10.70 -13.83
C SER A 114 -21.62 11.16 -12.73
N LYS A 115 -21.57 12.47 -12.50
CA LYS A 115 -20.80 13.06 -11.39
C LYS A 115 -21.18 12.43 -10.04
N ARG A 116 -22.47 12.21 -9.79
CA ARG A 116 -22.96 11.59 -8.55
C ARG A 116 -22.44 10.16 -8.38
N GLU A 117 -22.42 9.36 -9.45
CA GLU A 117 -21.90 8.00 -9.41
C GLU A 117 -20.39 7.95 -9.17
N LEU A 118 -19.62 8.90 -9.71
CA LEU A 118 -18.19 9.01 -9.45
C LEU A 118 -17.91 9.33 -7.97
N HIS A 119 -18.62 10.28 -7.39
CA HIS A 119 -18.49 10.59 -5.96
C HIS A 119 -18.88 9.40 -5.08
N ALA A 120 -19.99 8.70 -5.40
CA ALA A 120 -20.39 7.51 -4.66
C ALA A 120 -19.34 6.38 -4.75
N ARG A 121 -18.76 6.16 -5.94
CA ARG A 121 -17.66 5.18 -6.11
C ARG A 121 -16.42 5.56 -5.32
N HIS A 122 -16.05 6.84 -5.35
CA HIS A 122 -14.92 7.37 -4.58
C HIS A 122 -15.10 7.11 -3.08
N GLU A 123 -16.27 7.44 -2.54
CA GLU A 123 -16.63 7.22 -1.15
C GLU A 123 -16.57 5.73 -0.77
N ILE A 124 -17.17 4.84 -1.56
CA ILE A 124 -17.13 3.38 -1.33
C ILE A 124 -15.69 2.85 -1.33
N LEU A 125 -14.83 3.32 -2.23
CA LEU A 125 -13.43 2.88 -2.32
C LEU A 125 -12.62 3.34 -1.10
N LEU A 126 -12.81 4.59 -0.66
CA LEU A 126 -12.21 5.11 0.57
C LEU A 126 -12.72 4.33 1.80
N GLU A 127 -14.02 4.01 1.81
CA GLU A 127 -14.64 3.23 2.88
C GLU A 127 -14.04 1.84 3.01
N ASN A 128 -13.95 1.12 1.88
CA ASN A 128 -13.32 -0.19 1.82
C ASN A 128 -11.86 -0.13 2.27
N TYR A 129 -11.14 0.93 1.89
CA TYR A 129 -9.74 1.12 2.29
C TYR A 129 -9.60 1.25 3.81
N TYR A 130 -10.28 2.22 4.43
CA TYR A 130 -10.10 2.47 5.85
C TYR A 130 -10.64 1.31 6.70
N LYS A 131 -11.72 0.65 6.27
CA LYS A 131 -12.26 -0.54 6.97
C LYS A 131 -11.28 -1.71 6.94
N LYS A 132 -10.56 -1.89 5.83
CA LYS A 132 -9.51 -2.92 5.76
C LYS A 132 -8.40 -2.63 6.75
N LEU A 133 -7.88 -1.40 6.79
CA LEU A 133 -6.86 -1.01 7.78
C LEU A 133 -7.36 -1.11 9.22
N GLN A 134 -8.64 -0.80 9.47
CA GLN A 134 -9.27 -0.96 10.77
C GLN A 134 -9.26 -2.42 11.24
N ILE A 135 -9.60 -3.36 10.35
CA ILE A 135 -9.56 -4.80 10.63
C ILE A 135 -8.12 -5.25 10.87
N GLU A 136 -7.18 -4.87 10.00
CA GLU A 136 -5.76 -5.21 10.14
C GLU A 136 -5.19 -4.72 11.49
N ALA A 137 -5.47 -3.47 11.87
CA ALA A 137 -5.05 -2.91 13.15
C ALA A 137 -5.66 -3.67 14.34
N ARG A 138 -6.93 -4.08 14.24
CA ARG A 138 -7.60 -4.86 15.29
C ARG A 138 -6.97 -6.23 15.44
N VAL A 139 -6.81 -6.96 14.33
CA VAL A 139 -6.21 -8.31 14.34
C VAL A 139 -4.77 -8.24 14.83
N MET A 140 -3.98 -7.26 14.39
CA MET A 140 -2.61 -7.07 14.85
C MET A 140 -2.55 -6.86 16.37
N GLY A 141 -3.41 -6.01 16.92
CA GLY A 141 -3.48 -5.81 18.38
C GLY A 141 -3.91 -7.08 19.11
N GLU A 142 -4.92 -7.79 18.61
CA GLU A 142 -5.45 -9.02 19.21
C GLU A 142 -4.42 -10.15 19.21
N VAL A 143 -3.85 -10.48 18.06
CA VAL A 143 -2.83 -11.54 17.91
C VAL A 143 -1.60 -11.23 18.77
N THR A 144 -1.17 -9.96 18.78
CA THR A 144 0.03 -9.62 19.53
C THR A 144 -0.19 -9.67 21.04
N HIS A 145 -1.31 -9.15 21.55
CA HIS A 145 -1.64 -9.21 22.98
C HIS A 145 -1.94 -10.63 23.47
N SER A 146 -2.66 -11.43 22.70
CA SER A 146 -3.15 -12.73 23.15
C SER A 146 -2.21 -13.89 22.86
N MET A 147 -1.33 -13.78 21.86
CA MET A 147 -0.45 -14.86 21.43
C MET A 147 1.02 -14.51 21.60
N ILE A 148 1.50 -13.44 20.93
CA ILE A 148 2.94 -13.13 20.84
C ILE A 148 3.52 -12.70 22.20
N ILE A 149 2.91 -11.71 22.86
CA ILE A 149 3.41 -11.21 24.15
C ILE A 149 3.45 -12.32 25.21
N PRO A 150 2.39 -13.14 25.41
CA PRO A 150 2.44 -14.25 26.35
C PRO A 150 3.53 -15.27 26.05
N ALA A 151 3.72 -15.64 24.78
CA ALA A 151 4.78 -16.58 24.37
C ALA A 151 6.18 -16.04 24.68
N ALA A 152 6.43 -14.77 24.37
CA ALA A 152 7.71 -14.12 24.67
C ALA A 152 7.96 -14.01 26.19
N ILE A 153 6.94 -13.67 27.00
CA ILE A 153 7.05 -13.64 28.46
C ILE A 153 7.30 -15.04 29.04
N ALA A 154 6.63 -16.07 28.52
CA ALA A 154 6.82 -17.45 28.96
C ALA A 154 8.26 -17.92 28.71
N TYR A 155 8.81 -17.63 27.54
CA TYR A 155 10.21 -17.93 27.24
C TYR A 155 11.18 -17.09 28.08
N GLN A 156 10.89 -15.80 28.28
CA GLN A 156 11.68 -14.93 29.15
C GLN A 156 11.75 -15.46 30.59
N ASN A 157 10.66 -15.98 31.14
CA ASN A 157 10.64 -16.62 32.46
C ASN A 157 11.55 -17.85 32.53
N THR A 158 11.61 -18.64 31.45
CA THR A 158 12.51 -19.80 31.33
C THR A 158 13.97 -19.37 31.37
N LEU A 159 14.33 -18.31 30.64
CA LEU A 159 15.68 -17.75 30.67
C LEU A 159 16.04 -17.17 32.03
N ILE A 160 15.10 -16.52 32.72
CA ILE A 160 15.31 -16.00 34.08
C ILE A 160 15.57 -17.14 35.06
N ALA A 161 14.82 -18.24 34.97
CA ALA A 161 15.04 -19.42 35.81
C ALA A 161 16.42 -20.03 35.56
N ASN A 162 16.85 -20.12 34.30
CA ASN A 162 18.20 -20.56 33.95
C ASN A 162 19.28 -19.64 34.54
N ALA A 163 19.17 -18.32 34.35
CA ALA A 163 20.13 -17.36 34.87
C ALA A 163 20.26 -17.40 36.41
N LYS A 164 19.12 -17.56 37.12
CA LYS A 164 19.13 -17.75 38.57
C LYS A 164 19.83 -19.05 38.97
N GLY A 165 19.50 -20.16 38.31
CA GLY A 165 20.15 -21.45 38.57
C GLY A 165 21.66 -21.42 38.36
N LEU A 166 22.15 -20.80 37.27
CA LEU A 166 23.59 -20.63 37.04
C LEU A 166 24.27 -19.81 38.14
N LYS A 167 23.60 -18.74 38.61
CA LYS A 167 24.09 -17.89 39.69
C LYS A 167 24.13 -18.63 41.03
N ASP A 168 23.10 -19.40 41.35
CA ASP A 168 22.99 -20.15 42.60
C ASP A 168 24.05 -21.27 42.69
N LEU A 169 24.46 -21.81 41.53
CA LEU A 169 25.59 -22.74 41.43
C LEU A 169 26.97 -22.07 41.55
N GLY A 170 27.02 -20.74 41.66
CA GLY A 170 28.27 -19.98 41.79
C GLY A 170 29.08 -19.88 40.50
N LEU A 171 28.44 -20.01 39.33
CA LEU A 171 29.13 -19.86 38.05
C LEU A 171 29.60 -18.43 37.80
N SER A 172 30.59 -18.29 36.92
CA SER A 172 31.24 -17.01 36.64
C SER A 172 30.29 -16.01 35.97
N LYS A 173 30.67 -14.73 35.99
CA LYS A 173 29.86 -13.67 35.36
C LYS A 173 29.71 -13.90 33.87
N GLU A 174 30.76 -14.41 33.22
CA GLU A 174 30.79 -14.73 31.79
C GLU A 174 29.72 -15.78 31.43
N ALA A 175 29.46 -16.74 32.32
CA ALA A 175 28.40 -17.74 32.12
C ALA A 175 26.98 -17.12 32.19
N LEU A 176 26.81 -15.99 32.88
CA LEU A 176 25.54 -15.27 33.01
C LEU A 176 25.30 -14.24 31.90
N GLU A 177 26.33 -13.83 31.17
CA GLU A 177 26.22 -12.76 30.17
C GLU A 177 25.21 -13.09 29.06
N THR A 178 25.27 -14.33 28.55
CA THR A 178 24.40 -14.77 27.44
C THR A 178 22.91 -14.74 27.83
N PRO A 179 22.44 -15.43 28.89
CA PRO A 179 21.03 -15.41 29.25
C PRO A 179 20.54 -14.00 29.61
N LEU A 180 21.36 -13.20 30.32
CA LEU A 180 21.00 -11.81 30.64
C LEU A 180 20.87 -10.93 29.39
N SER A 181 21.77 -11.09 28.40
CA SER A 181 21.69 -10.37 27.13
C SER A 181 20.40 -10.68 26.38
N ILE A 182 20.01 -11.96 26.32
CA ILE A 182 18.77 -12.39 25.64
C ILE A 182 17.54 -11.84 26.38
N ILE A 183 17.51 -11.93 27.71
CA ILE A 183 16.41 -11.38 28.52
C ILE A 183 16.23 -9.89 28.25
N ASN A 184 17.32 -9.12 28.22
CA ASN A 184 17.27 -7.68 27.95
C ASN A 184 16.70 -7.37 26.56
N LYS A 185 17.11 -8.11 25.52
CA LYS A 185 16.57 -7.92 24.16
C LYS A 185 15.08 -8.25 24.08
N ILE A 186 14.63 -9.31 24.73
CA ILE A 186 13.20 -9.65 24.80
C ILE A 186 12.43 -8.52 25.48
N SER A 187 12.92 -8.01 26.62
CA SER A 187 12.29 -6.88 27.33
C SER A 187 12.19 -5.63 26.46
N GLU A 188 13.25 -5.28 25.73
CA GLU A 188 13.27 -4.13 24.83
C GLU A 188 12.18 -4.25 23.76
N HIS A 189 12.16 -5.38 23.04
CA HIS A 189 11.19 -5.59 21.97
C HIS A 189 9.75 -5.68 22.50
N LEU A 190 9.52 -6.35 23.63
CA LEU A 190 8.21 -6.38 24.29
C LEU A 190 7.74 -4.97 24.68
N GLY A 191 8.64 -4.14 25.22
CA GLY A 191 8.34 -2.75 25.56
C GLY A 191 7.86 -1.95 24.35
N VAL A 192 8.62 -1.98 23.25
CA VAL A 192 8.26 -1.25 22.03
C VAL A 192 6.96 -1.77 21.42
N VAL A 193 6.78 -3.10 21.34
CA VAL A 193 5.56 -3.71 20.82
C VAL A 193 4.35 -3.28 21.63
N LYS A 194 4.43 -3.37 22.96
CA LYS A 194 3.31 -3.02 23.85
C LYS A 194 2.92 -1.55 23.72
N THR A 195 3.90 -0.64 23.80
CA THR A 195 3.64 0.79 23.65
C THR A 195 3.10 1.13 22.27
N SER A 196 3.64 0.54 21.20
CA SER A 196 3.19 0.80 19.83
C SER A 196 1.76 0.33 19.59
N ILE A 197 1.37 -0.83 20.12
CA ILE A 197 -0.01 -1.33 20.02
C ILE A 197 -0.96 -0.43 20.80
N ASP A 198 -0.65 -0.12 22.06
CA ASP A 198 -1.54 0.73 22.87
C ASP A 198 -1.75 2.09 22.20
N THR A 199 -0.68 2.69 21.67
CA THR A 199 -0.75 3.96 20.92
C THR A 199 -1.57 3.82 19.62
N MET A 200 -1.35 2.75 18.84
CA MET A 200 -2.11 2.47 17.63
C MET A 200 -3.61 2.28 17.92
N LEU A 201 -3.97 1.61 19.02
CA LEU A 201 -5.35 1.39 19.42
C LEU A 201 -6.05 2.70 19.80
N GLU A 202 -5.36 3.61 20.49
CA GLU A 202 -5.89 4.94 20.78
C GLU A 202 -5.97 5.81 19.52
N ALA A 203 -4.95 5.80 18.65
CA ALA A 203 -5.00 6.49 17.36
C ALA A 203 -6.21 6.03 16.54
N ARG A 204 -6.44 4.71 16.45
CA ARG A 204 -7.62 4.13 15.80
C ARG A 204 -8.93 4.62 16.42
N LYS A 205 -9.00 4.70 17.76
CA LYS A 205 -10.19 5.17 18.48
C LYS A 205 -10.48 6.63 18.15
N VAL A 206 -9.46 7.49 18.07
CA VAL A 206 -9.60 8.89 17.64
C VAL A 206 -10.04 8.95 16.18
N THR A 207 -9.36 8.24 15.27
CA THR A 207 -9.67 8.22 13.84
C THR A 207 -11.09 7.76 13.54
N ASN A 208 -11.64 6.83 14.33
CA ASN A 208 -13.02 6.36 14.16
C ASN A 208 -14.08 7.46 14.33
N ASN A 209 -13.78 8.51 15.09
CA ASN A 209 -14.71 9.60 15.35
C ASN A 209 -14.73 10.67 14.24
N ILE A 210 -13.85 10.59 13.24
CA ILE A 210 -13.89 11.48 12.08
C ILE A 210 -15.17 11.18 11.30
N GLU A 211 -15.95 12.19 10.91
CA GLU A 211 -17.21 11.95 10.18
C GLU A 211 -16.96 11.79 8.68
N GLU A 212 -16.11 12.65 8.11
CA GLU A 212 -15.84 12.68 6.68
C GLU A 212 -14.99 11.47 6.23
N THR A 213 -15.45 10.77 5.19
CA THR A 213 -14.90 9.48 4.76
C THR A 213 -13.47 9.61 4.23
N ARG A 214 -13.16 10.66 3.47
CA ARG A 214 -11.82 10.87 2.91
C ARG A 214 -10.79 11.22 3.99
N GLU A 215 -11.12 12.14 4.90
CA GLU A 215 -10.31 12.50 6.06
C GLU A 215 -10.07 11.30 6.97
N LYS A 216 -11.11 10.49 7.21
CA LYS A 216 -10.98 9.24 7.95
C LYS A 216 -10.01 8.28 7.27
N ALA A 217 -10.12 8.10 5.95
CA ALA A 217 -9.24 7.22 5.19
C ALA A 217 -7.77 7.69 5.20
N ILE A 218 -7.53 9.00 5.08
CA ILE A 218 -6.19 9.59 5.21
C ILE A 218 -5.65 9.40 6.63
N SER A 219 -6.46 9.68 7.65
CA SER A 219 -6.06 9.48 9.05
C SER A 219 -5.72 8.02 9.35
N TYR A 220 -6.45 7.05 8.78
CA TYR A 220 -6.08 5.64 8.88
C TYR A 220 -4.73 5.33 8.20
N ASP A 221 -4.47 5.89 7.02
CA ASP A 221 -3.21 5.70 6.29
C ASP A 221 -2.00 6.31 7.03
N GLU A 222 -2.16 7.48 7.62
CA GLU A 222 -1.05 8.25 8.21
C GLU A 222 -0.87 7.97 9.72
N GLN A 223 -1.98 7.85 10.46
CA GLN A 223 -1.95 7.80 11.92
C GLN A 223 -2.12 6.39 12.48
N VAL A 224 -2.74 5.46 11.76
CA VAL A 224 -2.92 4.08 12.25
C VAL A 224 -1.91 3.13 11.61
N LYS A 225 -1.84 3.13 10.28
CA LYS A 225 -0.96 2.24 9.52
C LYS A 225 0.53 2.52 9.77
N SER A 226 0.91 3.73 10.18
CA SER A 226 2.30 4.07 10.52
C SER A 226 2.91 3.23 11.65
N TYR A 227 2.07 2.60 12.48
CA TYR A 227 2.53 1.68 13.53
C TYR A 227 2.78 0.25 13.04
N PHE A 228 2.25 -0.14 11.88
CA PHE A 228 2.23 -1.54 11.44
C PHE A 228 3.65 -2.09 11.27
N ASP A 229 4.52 -1.35 10.59
CA ASP A 229 5.89 -1.79 10.32
C ASP A 229 6.72 -1.88 11.60
N THR A 230 6.54 -0.95 12.54
CA THR A 230 7.23 -0.97 13.83
C THR A 230 6.82 -2.19 14.66
N ILE A 231 5.51 -2.43 14.79
CA ILE A 231 4.99 -3.58 15.55
C ILE A 231 5.47 -4.89 14.91
N ARG A 232 5.38 -4.99 13.58
CA ARG A 232 5.85 -6.15 12.82
C ARG A 232 7.33 -6.38 13.03
N TYR A 233 8.17 -5.35 12.85
CA TYR A 233 9.62 -5.46 12.98
C TYR A 233 10.03 -6.06 14.33
N HIS A 234 9.48 -5.53 15.43
CA HIS A 234 9.83 -6.02 16.76
C HIS A 234 9.24 -7.40 17.06
N THR A 235 8.07 -7.72 16.50
CA THR A 235 7.49 -9.08 16.55
C THR A 235 8.37 -10.09 15.82
N ASP A 236 8.84 -9.75 14.60
CA ASP A 236 9.72 -10.60 13.80
C ASP A 236 11.08 -10.80 14.50
N LYS A 237 11.55 -9.81 15.28
CA LYS A 237 12.72 -9.98 16.15
C LYS A 237 12.46 -10.91 17.33
N LEU A 238 11.27 -10.84 17.94
CA LEU A 238 10.88 -11.78 18.98
C LEU A 238 10.80 -13.22 18.43
N GLU A 239 10.26 -13.42 17.22
CA GLU A 239 10.20 -14.74 16.56
C GLU A 239 11.57 -15.42 16.42
N GLN A 240 12.63 -14.63 16.19
CA GLN A 240 14.00 -15.12 16.04
C GLN A 240 14.66 -15.48 17.38
N ILE A 241 14.21 -14.87 18.47
CA ILE A 241 14.81 -15.02 19.79
C ILE A 241 14.07 -16.08 20.62
N VAL A 242 12.74 -16.11 20.52
CA VAL A 242 11.88 -17.03 21.25
C VAL A 242 12.01 -18.43 20.70
N ASP A 243 12.06 -19.43 21.59
CA ASP A 243 12.12 -20.83 21.21
C ASP A 243 10.92 -21.20 20.30
N ASP A 244 11.24 -21.97 19.26
CA ASP A 244 10.31 -22.44 18.24
C ASP A 244 9.17 -23.25 18.86
N SER A 245 9.47 -24.03 19.91
CA SER A 245 8.50 -24.91 20.57
C SER A 245 7.37 -24.18 21.28
N VAL A 246 7.59 -22.91 21.64
CA VAL A 246 6.61 -22.06 22.34
C VAL A 246 6.11 -20.91 21.46
N TRP A 247 6.63 -20.76 20.24
CA TRP A 247 6.19 -19.71 19.34
C TRP A 247 4.80 -20.06 18.76
N PRO A 248 3.80 -19.16 18.87
CA PRO A 248 2.41 -19.56 18.68
C PRO A 248 1.93 -19.49 17.22
N LEU A 249 2.74 -18.95 16.31
CA LEU A 249 2.37 -18.74 14.91
C LEU A 249 3.27 -19.57 13.99
N PRO A 250 2.74 -20.13 12.89
CA PRO A 250 3.57 -20.78 11.89
C PRO A 250 4.60 -19.80 11.32
N LYS A 251 5.86 -20.23 11.23
CA LYS A 251 6.94 -19.40 10.66
C LYS A 251 6.84 -19.37 9.14
N PHE A 252 7.42 -18.35 8.52
CA PHE A 252 7.41 -18.22 7.05
C PHE A 252 7.95 -19.45 6.33
N ARG A 253 8.97 -20.12 6.88
CA ARG A 253 9.52 -21.35 6.30
C ARG A 253 8.49 -22.48 6.23
N GLU A 254 7.57 -22.51 7.19
CA GLU A 254 6.52 -23.53 7.30
C GLU A 254 5.40 -23.23 6.32
N LEU A 255 4.95 -21.96 6.29
CA LEU A 255 3.93 -21.50 5.36
C LEU A 255 4.33 -21.64 3.88
N LEU A 256 5.63 -21.51 3.56
CA LEU A 256 6.11 -21.50 2.19
C LEU A 256 6.61 -22.86 1.68
N PHE A 257 7.13 -23.72 2.56
CA PHE A 257 7.84 -24.93 2.12
C PHE A 257 7.38 -26.23 2.78
N LEU A 258 6.70 -26.20 3.92
CA LEU A 258 6.15 -27.42 4.51
C LEU A 258 4.80 -27.73 3.85
N LYS A 259 4.67 -28.96 3.36
CA LYS A 259 3.45 -29.53 2.79
C LYS A 259 2.77 -30.45 3.79
#